data_AF-A0A0F0L0V1-F1
#
_entry.id   AF-A0A0F0L0V1-F1
#
_cell.length_a   1.000
_cell.length_b   1.000
_cell.length_c   1.000
_cell.angle_alpha   90.00
_cell.angle_beta   90.00
_cell.angle_gamma   90.00
#
_symmetry.space_group_name_H-M   'P 1'
#
loop_
_entity.id
_entity.type
_entity.pdbx_description
1 polymer ?
#
loop_
_entity_poly.entity_id
_entity_poly.type
_entity_poly.pdbx_seq_one_letter_code
_entity_poly.pdbx_strand_id
1 'polypeptide(L)' 'MDEKLPRIGDVITATVTKTLPFGVLVEHADAAGLVRGAQSAPGARLSLRVTEVDRVLRRFAAEVA' A
#
# COMPACT_ATOMS: atom_id res chain seq x y z
N MET A 1 1.82 -10.84 17.62
CA MET A 1 0.86 -9.95 16.96
C MET A 1 0.96 -10.29 15.48
N ASP A 2 -0.07 -10.91 14.93
CA ASP A 2 -0.05 -11.47 13.57
C ASP A 2 0.18 -10.37 12.52
N GLU A 3 1.44 -10.21 12.11
CA GLU A 3 1.89 -9.34 11.02
C GLU A 3 1.43 -9.96 9.69
N LYS A 4 0.12 -9.88 9.43
CA LYS A 4 -0.49 -10.38 8.20
C LYS A 4 -0.30 -9.34 7.11
N LEU A 5 0.68 -9.61 6.26
CA LEU A 5 0.67 -9.07 4.90
C LEU A 5 -0.76 -9.21 4.33
N PRO A 6 -1.32 -8.14 3.77
CA PRO A 6 -2.66 -8.17 3.23
C PRO A 6 -2.76 -9.25 2.15
N ARG A 7 -3.98 -9.74 1.89
CA ARG A 7 -4.20 -10.69 0.79
C ARG A 7 -4.50 -9.93 -0.48
N ILE A 8 -4.16 -10.54 -1.62
CA ILE A 8 -4.58 -10.03 -2.92
C ILE A 8 -6.11 -9.96 -2.95
N GLY A 9 -6.64 -8.83 -3.40
CA GLY A 9 -8.06 -8.50 -3.46
C GLY A 9 -8.61 -7.80 -2.21
N ASP A 10 -7.85 -7.78 -1.12
CA ASP A 10 -8.26 -7.18 0.15
C ASP A 10 -8.14 -5.66 0.10
N VAL A 11 -9.08 -4.96 0.75
CA VAL A 11 -9.04 -3.49 0.86
C VAL A 11 -8.45 -3.13 2.21
N ILE A 12 -7.25 -2.56 2.19
CA ILE A 12 -6.56 -2.11 3.39
C ILE A 12 -6.48 -0.59 3.46
N THR A 13 -6.29 -0.09 4.67
CA THR A 13 -5.95 1.32 4.88
C THR A 13 -4.45 1.43 5.12
N ALA A 14 -3.74 2.09 4.20
CA ALA A 14 -2.30 2.32 4.32
C ALA A 14 -2.00 3.82 4.45
N THR A 15 -0.92 4.14 5.14
CA THR A 15 -0.50 5.54 5.31
C THR A 15 0.49 5.89 4.21
N VAL A 16 0.25 6.98 3.50
CA VAL A 16 1.18 7.48 2.49
C VAL A 16 2.43 7.98 3.18
N THR A 17 3.57 7.38 2.87
CA THR A 17 4.87 7.83 3.37
C THR A 17 5.53 8.77 2.38
N LYS A 18 5.30 8.57 1.08
CA LYS A 18 5.88 9.42 0.04
C LYS A 18 5.00 9.49 -1.20
N THR A 19 4.93 10.68 -1.80
CA THR A 19 4.23 10.91 -3.07
C THR A 19 5.24 10.86 -4.21
N LEU A 20 4.89 10.19 -5.30
CA LEU A 20 5.69 10.07 -6.52
C LEU A 20 4.86 10.58 -7.72
N PRO A 21 5.49 11.03 -8.82
CA PRO A 21 4.75 11.50 -10.00
C PRO A 21 3.93 10.42 -10.71
N PHE A 22 4.17 9.13 -10.43
CA PHE A 22 3.45 7.99 -10.99
C PHE A 22 2.61 7.23 -9.96
N GLY A 23 2.51 7.71 -8.71
CA GLY A 23 1.83 6.99 -7.66
C GLY A 23 2.17 7.47 -6.23
N VAL A 24 1.80 6.68 -5.24
CA VAL A 24 2.21 6.92 -3.85
C VAL A 24 2.85 5.68 -3.24
N LEU A 25 3.89 5.91 -2.45
CA LEU A 25 4.47 4.93 -1.55
C LEU A 25 3.67 4.99 -0.26
N VAL A 26 3.20 3.83 0.16
CA VAL A 26 2.43 3.65 1.38
C VAL A 26 3.12 2.65 2.28
N GLU A 27 2.85 2.72 3.57
CA GLU A 27 3.32 1.74 4.54
C GLU A 27 2.11 1.20 5.30
N HIS A 28 2.08 -0.12 5.45
CA HIS A 28 1.04 -0.83 6.17
C HIS A 28 1.65 -2.03 6.89
N ALA A 29 1.51 -2.07 8.22
CA ALA A 29 1.98 -3.18 9.06
C ALA A 29 3.43 -3.60 8.76
N ASP A 30 4.36 -2.64 8.74
CA ASP A 30 5.79 -2.84 8.45
C ASP A 30 6.11 -3.28 7.00
N ALA A 31 5.11 -3.32 6.12
CA ALA A 31 5.29 -3.60 4.70
C ALA A 31 5.17 -2.33 3.85
N ALA A 32 6.10 -2.17 2.91
CA ALA A 32 6.06 -1.07 1.95
C ALA A 32 5.17 -1.44 0.76
N GLY A 33 4.18 -0.59 0.50
CA GLY A 33 3.26 -0.70 -0.62
C GLY A 33 3.52 0.36 -1.69
N LEU A 34 3.39 -0.01 -2.96
CA LEU A 34 3.35 0.95 -4.07
C LEU A 34 1.93 1.02 -4.62
N VAL A 35 1.37 2.23 -4.64
CA VAL A 35 0.08 2.51 -5.26
C VAL A 35 0.29 3.24 -6.56
N ARG A 36 -0.19 2.69 -7.67
CA ARG A 36 -0.15 3.37 -8.97
C ARG A 36 -1.44 4.16 -9.20
N GLY A 37 -1.33 5.31 -9.88
CA GLY A 37 -2.50 6.12 -10.25
C GLY A 37 -3.16 6.89 -9.09
N ALA A 38 -2.61 6.80 -7.87
CA ALA A 38 -3.04 7.58 -6.72
C ALA A 38 -2.14 8.80 -6.51
N GLN A 39 -2.72 9.91 -6.09
CA GLN A 39 -2.00 11.08 -5.60
C GLN A 39 -2.57 11.46 -4.23
N SER A 40 -1.71 11.47 -3.21
CA SER A 40 -2.07 11.91 -1.86
C SER A 40 -0.88 12.55 -1.19
N ALA A 41 -1.17 13.36 -0.17
CA ALA A 41 -0.13 13.93 0.67
C ALA A 41 0.50 12.85 1.57
N PRO A 42 1.82 12.94 1.85
CA PRO A 42 2.42 12.12 2.90
C PRO A 42 1.71 12.36 4.23
N GLY A 43 1.42 11.29 4.95
CA GLY A 43 0.60 11.26 6.17
C GLY A 43 -0.89 11.02 5.94
N ALA A 44 -1.38 11.09 4.69
CA ALA A 44 -2.76 10.72 4.38
C ALA A 44 -2.97 9.21 4.49
N ARG A 45 -4.14 8.80 4.97
CA ARG A 45 -4.57 7.39 4.97
C ARG A 45 -5.46 7.15 3.77
N LEU A 46 -5.11 6.17 2.96
CA LEU A 46 -5.87 5.79 1.77
C LEU A 46 -6.37 4.36 1.90
N SER A 47 -7.62 4.16 1.48
CA SER A 47 -8.19 2.83 1.25
C SER A 47 -7.73 2.33 -0.11
N LEU A 48 -7.04 1.19 -0.10
CA LEU A 48 -6.33 0.67 -1.25
C LEU A 48 -6.63 -0.81 -1.38
N ARG A 49 -6.92 -1.22 -2.60
CA ARG A 49 -7.12 -2.63 -2.92
C ARG A 49 -5.78 -3.24 -3.30
N VAL A 50 -5.39 -4.27 -2.57
CA VAL A 50 -4.15 -4.99 -2.82
C VAL A 50 -4.29 -5.83 -4.07
N THR A 51 -3.39 -5.66 -5.02
CA THR A 51 -3.39 -6.42 -6.28
C THR A 51 -2.32 -7.49 -6.29
N GLU A 52 -1.16 -7.21 -5.70
CA GLU A 52 -0.05 -8.16 -5.64
C GLU A 52 0.66 -8.06 -4.30
N VAL A 53 1.21 -9.18 -3.82
CA VAL A 53 1.90 -9.25 -2.53
C VAL A 53 3.13 -10.11 -2.66
N ASP A 54 4.28 -9.50 -2.44
CA ASP A 54 5.58 -10.12 -2.40
C ASP A 54 5.99 -10.40 -0.96
N ARG A 55 5.74 -11.65 -0.51
CA ARG A 55 6.06 -12.07 0.86
C ARG A 55 7.56 -12.20 1.11
N VAL A 56 8.34 -12.47 0.08
CA VAL A 56 9.80 -12.60 0.16
C VAL A 56 10.44 -11.24 0.43
N LEU A 57 9.98 -10.19 -0.27
CA LEU A 57 10.50 -8.83 -0.14
C LEU A 57 9.71 -7.95 0.84
N ARG A 58 8.67 -8.50 1.49
CA ARG A 58 7.72 -7.78 2.38
C ARG A 58 7.14 -6.52 1.72
N ARG A 59 6.70 -6.65 0.47
CA ARG A 59 6.12 -5.56 -0.31
C ARG A 59 4.79 -5.94 -0.91
N PHE A 60 3.98 -4.95 -1.25
CA PHE A 60 2.74 -5.18 -1.97
C PHE A 60 2.49 -4.08 -3.01
N ALA A 61 1.78 -4.45 -4.07
CA ALA A 61 1.20 -3.49 -5.00
C ALA A 61 -0.27 -3.31 -4.65
N ALA A 62 -0.74 -2.08 -4.73
CA ALA A 62 -2.14 -1.76 -4.54
C ALA A 62 -2.59 -0.68 -5.51
N GLU A 63 -3.90 -0.48 -5.57
CA GLU A 63 -4.56 0.53 -6.39
C GLU A 63 -5.68 1.17 -5.56
N VAL A 64 -6.10 2.37 -5.96
CA VAL A 64 -7.23 3.04 -5.30
C VAL A 64 -8.47 2.18 -5.50
N ALA A 65 -9.09 1.78 -4.39
CA ALA A 65 -10.33 1.00 -4.40
C ALA A 65 -11.53 1.83 -4.87
#